data_AF-A0A1J5DKU4-F1
#
_entry.id   AF-A0A1J5DKU4-F1
#
_cell.length_a   1.000
_cell.length_b   1.000
_cell.length_c   1.000
_cell.angle_alpha   90.00
_cell.angle_beta   90.00
_cell.angle_gamma   90.00
#
_symmetry.space_group_name_H-M   'P 1'
#
loop_
_entity.id
_entity.type
_entity.pdbx_description
1 polymer ?
#
loop_
_entity_poly.entity_id
_entity_poly.type
_entity_poly.pdbx_seq_one_letter_code
_entity_poly.pdbx_strand_id
1 'polypeptide(L)'
;MLPAARALKREPEEEVRAQVFQIAACNWRCWYCFVDVDRLSANPRVAEFFTAEELVDRYLAEAGRPCIIDLSGGQPNLVPEWTPWVMRALESRQVAHSVFLWSDDNLSNYFYWEYLDESERRMIAEYPMYARVGCFKGFDEESFAFNTGAEPSLFARQLDVFSRLASEGVDLYAYATFTHVTSGGLPEKMHSFCDRLQRIHPNLPLRVVPLKILPFAPVQSRMGAEHERALAVQVDAHDAWIAEIDRRFTTKQREALIIDVEIR
;
A
#
# COMPACT_ATOMS: atom_id res chain seq x y z
N MET A 1 6.93 -5.23 -12.11
CA MET A 1 6.57 -5.35 -10.68
C MET A 1 6.76 -6.81 -10.30
N LEU A 2 7.67 -7.12 -9.36
CA LEU A 2 8.10 -8.49 -9.05
C LEU A 2 6.94 -9.48 -8.75
N PRO A 3 5.91 -9.11 -7.95
CA PRO A 3 4.76 -9.97 -7.69
C PRO A 3 4.00 -10.38 -8.95
N ALA A 4 3.67 -9.39 -9.79
CA ALA A 4 2.98 -9.62 -11.04
C ALA A 4 3.81 -10.47 -12.01
N ALA A 5 5.12 -10.19 -12.12
CA ALA A 5 6.04 -10.95 -12.97
C ALA A 5 6.06 -12.44 -12.59
N ARG A 6 6.16 -12.75 -11.28
CA ARG A 6 6.08 -14.13 -10.78
C ARG A 6 4.75 -14.80 -11.10
N ALA A 7 3.65 -14.15 -10.77
CA ALA A 7 2.31 -14.72 -10.95
C ALA A 7 1.99 -14.97 -12.44
N LEU A 8 2.36 -14.03 -13.31
CA LEU A 8 2.19 -14.12 -14.76
C LEU A 8 3.24 -15.00 -15.45
N LYS A 9 4.24 -15.51 -14.72
CA LYS A 9 5.39 -16.26 -15.27
C LYS A 9 6.13 -15.50 -16.37
N ARG A 10 6.40 -14.22 -16.12
CA ARG A 10 7.11 -13.31 -17.01
C ARG A 10 8.37 -12.80 -16.33
N GLU A 11 9.34 -12.40 -17.15
CA GLU A 11 10.50 -11.67 -16.63
C GLU A 11 10.07 -10.30 -16.08
N PRO A 12 10.69 -9.83 -15.00
CA PRO A 12 10.43 -8.50 -14.48
C PRO A 12 10.91 -7.44 -15.48
N GLU A 13 9.99 -6.52 -15.84
CA GLU A 13 10.29 -5.35 -16.66
C GLU A 13 10.77 -4.19 -15.77
N GLU A 14 11.70 -3.37 -16.29
CA GLU A 14 12.21 -2.15 -15.63
C GLU A 14 11.10 -1.11 -15.48
N GLU A 15 10.32 -0.91 -16.54
CA GLU A 15 9.11 -0.09 -16.53
C GLU A 15 7.87 -0.97 -16.46
N VAL A 16 6.90 -0.58 -15.63
CA VAL A 16 5.68 -1.33 -15.42
C VAL A 16 4.50 -0.48 -15.83
N ARG A 17 3.69 -1.00 -16.75
CA ARG A 17 2.39 -0.42 -17.07
C ARG A 17 1.31 -1.11 -16.23
N ALA A 18 0.42 -0.33 -15.64
CA ALA A 18 -0.75 -0.81 -14.92
C ALA A 18 -1.97 0.02 -15.29
N GLN A 19 -3.14 -0.62 -15.31
CA GLN A 19 -4.42 0.05 -15.42
C GLN A 19 -4.85 0.42 -14.01
N VAL A 20 -4.84 1.71 -13.69
CA VAL A 20 -5.25 2.18 -12.36
C VAL A 20 -6.74 2.43 -12.36
N PHE A 21 -7.49 1.71 -11.53
CA PHE A 21 -8.83 2.11 -11.15
C PHE A 21 -8.77 2.88 -9.84
N GLN A 22 -9.49 4.00 -9.78
CA GLN A 22 -9.36 4.93 -8.65
C GLN A 22 -10.67 5.04 -7.89
N ILE A 23 -10.64 4.74 -6.60
CA ILE A 23 -11.70 5.16 -5.70
C ILE A 23 -11.56 6.66 -5.40
N ALA A 24 -12.63 7.42 -5.59
CA ALA A 24 -12.64 8.87 -5.39
C ALA A 24 -12.88 9.28 -3.92
N ALA A 25 -12.43 8.48 -2.95
CA ALA A 25 -12.66 8.70 -1.53
C ALA A 25 -11.46 8.25 -0.69
N CYS A 26 -11.04 9.08 0.27
CA CYS A 26 -10.05 8.69 1.27
C CYS A 26 -10.39 9.32 2.62
N ASN A 27 -10.15 8.58 3.70
CA ASN A 27 -10.39 9.03 5.07
C ASN A 27 -9.15 9.67 5.74
N TRP A 28 -8.04 9.80 5.02
CA TRP A 28 -6.85 10.52 5.48
C TRP A 28 -6.51 11.71 4.56
N ARG A 29 -5.67 12.62 5.05
CA ARG A 29 -5.33 13.87 4.36
C ARG A 29 -3.83 14.08 4.33
N CYS A 30 -3.11 13.08 3.81
CA CYS A 30 -1.66 13.13 3.83
C CYS A 30 -1.14 14.33 3.05
N TRP A 31 -0.22 15.09 3.65
CA TRP A 31 0.31 16.31 3.01
C TRP A 31 1.03 16.00 1.69
N TYR A 32 1.61 14.80 1.58
CA TYR A 32 2.29 14.27 0.39
C TYR A 32 1.41 13.45 -0.56
N CYS A 33 0.08 13.45 -0.39
CA CYS A 33 -0.80 12.66 -1.26
C CYS A 33 -0.78 13.18 -2.71
N PHE A 34 -0.54 12.28 -3.67
CA PHE A 34 -0.55 12.57 -5.11
C PHE A 34 -1.95 12.90 -5.66
N VAL A 35 -3.01 12.54 -4.93
CA VAL A 35 -4.39 12.81 -5.32
C VAL A 35 -4.86 14.13 -4.72
N ASP A 36 -5.57 14.93 -5.52
CA ASP A 36 -6.18 16.18 -5.08
C ASP A 36 -7.30 15.94 -4.08
N VAL A 37 -7.39 16.80 -3.06
CA VAL A 37 -8.40 16.67 -1.99
C VAL A 37 -9.82 16.63 -2.54
N ASP A 38 -10.10 17.43 -3.59
CA ASP A 38 -11.40 17.47 -4.26
C ASP A 38 -11.77 16.14 -4.95
N ARG A 39 -10.78 15.29 -5.22
CA ARG A 39 -10.94 13.93 -5.78
C ARG A 39 -11.01 12.85 -4.70
N LEU A 40 -10.94 13.21 -3.41
CA LEU A 40 -10.95 12.28 -2.27
C LEU A 40 -12.21 12.40 -1.40
N SER A 41 -13.25 13.07 -1.90
CA SER A 41 -14.49 13.37 -1.16
C SER A 41 -15.76 12.80 -1.81
N ALA A 42 -15.63 11.83 -2.72
CA ALA A 42 -16.72 11.27 -3.53
C ALA A 42 -17.55 12.36 -4.23
N ASN A 43 -16.89 13.41 -4.74
CA ASN A 43 -17.56 14.54 -5.35
C ASN A 43 -18.13 14.16 -6.73
N PRO A 44 -19.46 14.15 -6.92
CA PRO A 44 -20.09 13.71 -8.18
C PRO A 44 -19.82 14.66 -9.36
N ARG A 45 -19.19 15.83 -9.13
CA ARG A 45 -18.75 16.72 -10.21
C ARG A 45 -17.46 16.27 -10.89
N VAL A 46 -16.66 15.44 -10.22
CA VAL A 46 -15.34 15.00 -10.69
C VAL A 46 -15.15 13.48 -10.56
N ALA A 47 -16.21 12.75 -10.23
CA ALA A 47 -16.24 11.30 -10.10
C ALA A 47 -17.61 10.76 -10.54
N GLU A 48 -17.63 9.53 -11.02
CA GLU A 48 -18.81 8.81 -11.49
C GLU A 48 -18.81 7.40 -10.90
N PHE A 49 -20.00 6.81 -10.73
CA PHE A 49 -20.15 5.44 -10.28
C PHE A 49 -19.96 4.47 -11.45
N PHE A 50 -19.16 3.43 -11.21
CA PHE A 50 -19.00 2.31 -12.13
C PHE A 50 -19.15 1.01 -11.35
N THR A 51 -19.70 -0.01 -12.00
CA THR A 51 -19.58 -1.38 -11.49
C THR A 51 -18.20 -1.95 -11.80
N ALA A 52 -17.82 -3.02 -11.10
CA ALA A 52 -16.56 -3.71 -11.38
C ALA A 52 -16.55 -4.31 -12.81
N GLU A 53 -17.69 -4.80 -13.29
CA GLU A 53 -17.85 -5.30 -14.65
C GLU A 53 -17.64 -4.20 -15.69
N GLU A 54 -18.23 -3.01 -15.49
CA GLU A 54 -18.05 -1.89 -16.41
C GLU A 54 -16.58 -1.45 -16.52
N LEU A 55 -15.86 -1.40 -15.38
CA LEU A 55 -14.43 -1.08 -15.35
C LEU A 55 -13.60 -2.16 -16.06
N VAL A 56 -13.86 -3.43 -15.79
CA VAL A 56 -13.18 -4.55 -16.45
C VAL A 56 -13.46 -4.57 -17.94
N ASP A 57 -14.70 -4.35 -18.37
CA ASP A 57 -15.07 -4.35 -19.80
C ASP A 57 -14.37 -3.21 -20.56
N ARG A 58 -14.25 -2.02 -19.94
CA ARG A 58 -13.48 -0.89 -20.49
C ARG A 58 -11.99 -1.22 -20.62
N TYR A 59 -11.39 -1.78 -19.57
CA TYR A 59 -10.00 -2.24 -19.59
C TYR A 59 -9.78 -3.31 -20.68
N LEU A 60 -10.72 -4.24 -20.86
CA LEU A 60 -10.58 -5.28 -21.87
C LEU A 60 -10.69 -4.73 -23.30
N ALA A 61 -11.43 -3.65 -23.50
CA ALA A 61 -11.55 -2.98 -24.80
C ALA A 61 -10.32 -2.14 -25.19
N GLU A 62 -9.40 -1.85 -24.26
CA GLU A 62 -8.21 -1.05 -24.53
C GLU A 62 -7.15 -1.82 -25.35
N ALA A 63 -6.70 -1.22 -26.45
CA ALA A 63 -5.62 -1.76 -27.26
C ALA A 63 -4.28 -1.65 -26.52
N GLY A 64 -3.54 -2.76 -26.42
CA GLY A 64 -2.26 -2.77 -25.70
C GLY A 64 -2.39 -2.56 -24.20
N ARG A 65 -3.53 -2.97 -23.62
CA ARG A 65 -3.79 -2.93 -22.18
C ARG A 65 -2.66 -3.60 -21.37
N PRO A 66 -2.29 -3.05 -20.21
CA PRO A 66 -1.32 -3.67 -19.32
C PRO A 66 -1.86 -5.00 -18.76
N CYS A 67 -0.98 -5.86 -18.24
CA CYS A 67 -1.38 -7.11 -17.58
C CYS A 67 -1.63 -6.96 -16.07
N ILE A 68 -1.64 -5.72 -15.57
CA ILE A 68 -1.82 -5.39 -14.16
C ILE A 68 -3.00 -4.41 -14.06
N ILE A 69 -3.94 -4.71 -13.17
CA ILE A 69 -4.94 -3.75 -12.68
C ILE A 69 -4.53 -3.36 -11.25
N ASP A 70 -4.48 -2.06 -11.00
CA ASP A 70 -4.20 -1.48 -9.70
C ASP A 70 -5.46 -0.81 -9.14
N LEU A 71 -5.99 -1.34 -8.04
CA LEU A 71 -7.09 -0.76 -7.29
C LEU A 71 -6.50 0.26 -6.30
N SER A 72 -6.52 1.53 -6.68
CA SER A 72 -5.87 2.63 -5.96
C SER A 72 -6.79 3.87 -5.92
N GLY A 73 -6.24 5.07 -5.97
CA GLY A 73 -6.92 6.35 -5.84
C GLY A 73 -6.83 6.87 -4.41
N GLY A 74 -7.94 6.86 -3.69
CA GLY A 74 -8.00 7.25 -2.29
C GLY A 74 -7.66 6.10 -1.33
N GLN A 75 -8.68 5.47 -0.77
CA GLN A 75 -8.55 4.28 0.07
C GLN A 75 -9.52 3.19 -0.40
N PRO A 76 -9.06 2.21 -1.20
CA PRO A 76 -9.88 1.09 -1.66
C PRO A 76 -10.64 0.38 -0.54
N ASN A 77 -10.05 0.22 0.65
CA ASN A 77 -10.72 -0.45 1.79
C ASN A 77 -11.87 0.37 2.42
N LEU A 78 -12.25 1.53 1.87
CA LEU A 78 -13.54 2.17 2.18
C LEU A 78 -14.72 1.45 1.51
N VAL A 79 -14.45 0.67 0.45
CA VAL A 79 -15.42 -0.19 -0.24
C VAL A 79 -14.75 -1.56 -0.39
N PRO A 80 -14.60 -2.32 0.71
CA PRO A 80 -13.84 -3.57 0.70
C PRO A 80 -14.39 -4.60 -0.31
N GLU A 81 -15.68 -4.56 -0.63
CA GLU A 81 -16.35 -5.42 -1.61
C GLU A 81 -15.83 -5.21 -3.04
N TRP A 82 -15.22 -4.05 -3.31
CA TRP A 82 -14.71 -3.72 -4.63
C TRP A 82 -13.65 -4.71 -5.12
N THR A 83 -12.79 -5.20 -4.23
CA THR A 83 -11.74 -6.17 -4.57
C THR A 83 -12.33 -7.51 -5.06
N PRO A 84 -13.18 -8.22 -4.29
CA PRO A 84 -13.78 -9.47 -4.75
C PRO A 84 -14.75 -9.26 -5.94
N TRP A 85 -15.39 -8.09 -6.08
CA TRP A 85 -16.17 -7.78 -7.27
C TRP A 85 -15.31 -7.73 -8.53
N VAL A 86 -14.13 -7.10 -8.49
CA VAL A 86 -13.19 -7.09 -9.62
C VAL A 86 -12.66 -8.49 -9.91
N MET A 87 -12.35 -9.29 -8.88
CA MET A 87 -11.94 -10.68 -9.05
C MET A 87 -13.00 -11.51 -9.80
N ARG A 88 -14.27 -11.43 -9.36
CA ARG A 88 -15.40 -12.11 -10.03
C ARG A 88 -15.61 -11.62 -11.46
N ALA A 89 -15.45 -10.32 -11.69
CA ALA A 89 -15.53 -9.76 -13.04
C ALA A 89 -14.43 -10.37 -13.94
N LEU A 90 -13.17 -10.43 -13.49
CA LEU A 90 -12.08 -11.05 -14.23
C LEU A 90 -12.30 -12.55 -14.48
N GLU A 91 -12.83 -13.29 -13.50
CA GLU A 91 -13.18 -14.71 -13.63
C GLU A 91 -14.27 -14.93 -14.67
N SER A 92 -15.36 -14.16 -14.60
CA SER A 92 -16.49 -14.28 -15.54
C SER A 92 -16.10 -13.96 -16.99
N ARG A 93 -15.07 -13.13 -17.20
CA ARG A 93 -14.48 -12.86 -18.53
C ARG A 93 -13.35 -13.82 -18.91
N GLN A 94 -13.06 -14.83 -18.08
CA GLN A 94 -12.04 -15.84 -18.30
C GLN A 94 -10.62 -15.26 -18.48
N VAL A 95 -10.34 -14.14 -17.82
CA VAL A 95 -9.03 -13.46 -17.83
C VAL A 95 -8.34 -13.45 -16.47
N ALA A 96 -8.93 -14.09 -15.46
CA ALA A 96 -8.41 -14.18 -14.10
C ALA A 96 -6.96 -14.70 -14.01
N HIS A 97 -6.49 -15.51 -14.97
CA HIS A 97 -5.12 -16.03 -15.01
C HIS A 97 -4.14 -15.23 -15.89
N SER A 98 -4.60 -14.20 -16.59
CA SER A 98 -3.78 -13.35 -17.47
C SER A 98 -3.68 -11.91 -17.01
N VAL A 99 -4.37 -11.56 -15.92
CA VAL A 99 -4.38 -10.24 -15.32
C VAL A 99 -4.03 -10.37 -13.85
N PHE A 100 -2.98 -9.67 -13.43
CA PHE A 100 -2.60 -9.55 -12.03
C PHE A 100 -3.34 -8.36 -11.41
N LEU A 101 -3.95 -8.59 -10.26
CA LEU A 101 -4.66 -7.59 -9.48
C LEU A 101 -3.77 -7.12 -8.32
N TRP A 102 -3.65 -5.81 -8.17
CA TRP A 102 -2.97 -5.16 -7.06
C TRP A 102 -3.96 -4.23 -6.38
N SER A 103 -3.88 -4.09 -5.06
CA SER A 103 -4.69 -3.09 -4.36
C SER A 103 -3.90 -2.38 -3.27
N ASP A 104 -4.07 -1.07 -3.21
CA ASP A 104 -3.55 -0.24 -2.13
C ASP A 104 -4.46 -0.30 -0.89
N ASP A 105 -3.84 -0.25 0.29
CA ASP A 105 -4.54 -0.16 1.56
C ASP A 105 -3.82 0.83 2.47
N ASN A 106 -4.52 1.86 2.93
CA ASN A 106 -3.98 2.78 3.91
C ASN A 106 -4.05 2.25 5.36
N LEU A 107 -4.66 1.08 5.62
CA LEU A 107 -4.72 0.41 6.91
C LEU A 107 -5.45 1.21 8.02
N SER A 108 -6.40 2.06 7.64
CA SER A 108 -7.08 3.00 8.55
C SER A 108 -8.32 2.45 9.28
N ASN A 109 -8.89 1.34 8.82
CA ASN A 109 -10.18 0.83 9.28
C ASN A 109 -10.24 -0.70 9.26
N TYR A 110 -11.35 -1.26 9.77
CA TYR A 110 -11.61 -2.70 9.80
C TYR A 110 -12.68 -3.16 8.81
N PHE A 111 -12.99 -2.34 7.80
CA PHE A 111 -14.13 -2.56 6.89
C PHE A 111 -14.04 -3.91 6.16
N TYR A 112 -12.82 -4.37 5.85
CA TYR A 112 -12.56 -5.72 5.34
C TYR A 112 -13.25 -6.83 6.14
N TRP A 113 -13.31 -6.72 7.47
CA TRP A 113 -13.99 -7.71 8.33
C TRP A 113 -15.42 -7.32 8.70
N GLU A 114 -15.75 -6.03 8.66
CA GLU A 114 -17.08 -5.54 9.00
C GLU A 114 -18.10 -5.81 7.87
N TYR A 115 -17.65 -5.75 6.61
CA TYR A 115 -18.54 -5.82 5.45
C TYR A 115 -18.38 -7.05 4.57
N LEU A 116 -17.18 -7.65 4.50
CA LEU A 116 -17.01 -8.90 3.76
C LEU A 116 -17.40 -10.09 4.61
N ASP A 117 -18.03 -11.09 3.99
CA ASP A 117 -18.23 -12.39 4.63
C ASP A 117 -16.97 -13.27 4.55
N GLU A 118 -17.00 -14.43 5.21
CA GLU A 118 -15.86 -15.36 5.22
C GLU A 118 -15.50 -15.88 3.83
N SER A 119 -16.50 -16.11 2.97
CA SER A 119 -16.28 -16.62 1.62
C SER A 119 -15.57 -15.59 0.74
N GLU A 120 -15.90 -14.31 0.92
CA GLU A 120 -15.26 -13.19 0.22
C GLU A 120 -13.83 -12.99 0.70
N ARG A 121 -13.59 -13.03 2.02
CA ARG A 121 -12.23 -12.93 2.56
C ARG A 121 -11.36 -14.10 2.10
N ARG A 122 -11.91 -15.31 2.07
CA ARG A 122 -11.20 -16.50 1.56
C ARG A 122 -10.88 -16.37 0.08
N MET A 123 -11.85 -15.91 -0.73
CA MET A 123 -11.61 -15.62 -2.15
C MET A 123 -10.40 -14.70 -2.33
N ILE A 124 -10.33 -13.61 -1.56
CA ILE A 124 -9.24 -12.63 -1.64
C ILE A 124 -7.90 -13.25 -1.24
N ALA A 125 -7.86 -14.00 -0.14
CA ALA A 125 -6.64 -14.63 0.37
C ALA A 125 -6.08 -15.68 -0.59
N GLU A 126 -6.96 -16.46 -1.24
CA GLU A 126 -6.59 -17.58 -2.10
C GLU A 126 -6.43 -17.20 -3.57
N TYR A 127 -6.75 -15.96 -3.98
CA TYR A 127 -6.72 -15.53 -5.37
C TYR A 127 -5.27 -15.51 -5.91
N PRO A 128 -4.87 -16.40 -6.84
CA PRO A 128 -3.46 -16.60 -7.20
C PRO A 128 -2.82 -15.39 -7.89
N MET A 129 -3.64 -14.55 -8.52
CA MET A 129 -3.22 -13.40 -9.30
C MET A 129 -3.44 -12.10 -8.51
N TYR A 130 -3.29 -12.12 -7.19
CA TYR A 130 -3.54 -10.96 -6.35
C TYR A 130 -2.46 -10.74 -5.29
N ALA A 131 -2.17 -9.47 -5.06
CA ALA A 131 -1.49 -9.02 -3.85
C ALA A 131 -2.04 -7.67 -3.38
N ARG A 132 -1.90 -7.42 -2.08
CA ARG A 132 -2.27 -6.16 -1.43
C ARG A 132 -1.06 -5.49 -0.85
N VAL A 133 -1.02 -4.16 -0.92
CA VAL A 133 0.04 -3.38 -0.29
C VAL A 133 -0.51 -2.47 0.79
N GLY A 134 0.01 -2.64 2.00
CA GLY A 134 -0.28 -1.77 3.14
C GLY A 134 0.67 -0.57 3.16
N CYS A 135 0.13 0.60 3.49
CA CYS A 135 0.94 1.79 3.70
C CYS A 135 1.07 2.13 5.18
N PHE A 136 2.26 1.95 5.74
CA PHE A 136 2.61 2.53 7.04
C PHE A 136 2.91 4.02 6.85
N LYS A 137 1.98 4.90 7.22
CA LYS A 137 2.09 6.36 7.00
C LYS A 137 2.97 7.08 8.02
N GLY A 138 4.03 6.42 8.45
CA GLY A 138 4.93 6.82 9.52
C GLY A 138 5.63 5.59 10.08
N PHE A 139 6.55 5.83 11.00
CA PHE A 139 7.26 4.77 11.74
C PHE A 139 7.05 4.87 13.26
N ASP A 140 6.33 5.91 13.70
CA ASP A 140 5.83 6.09 15.06
C ASP A 140 4.55 6.94 15.04
N GLU A 141 3.95 7.12 16.21
CA GLU A 141 2.72 7.91 16.40
C GLU A 141 2.88 9.38 15.93
N GLU A 142 4.05 9.97 16.15
CA GLU A 142 4.35 11.38 15.85
C GLU A 142 4.50 11.61 14.34
N SER A 143 5.33 10.80 13.66
CA SER A 143 5.44 10.82 12.18
C SER A 143 4.09 10.54 11.54
N PHE A 144 3.32 9.58 12.07
CA PHE A 144 2.01 9.26 11.53
C PHE A 144 1.04 10.45 11.59
N ALA A 145 0.92 11.08 12.76
CA ALA A 145 0.02 12.21 12.94
C ALA A 145 0.44 13.39 12.05
N PHE A 146 1.74 13.69 11.99
CA PHE A 146 2.30 14.70 11.09
C PHE A 146 1.97 14.40 9.62
N ASN A 147 2.17 13.15 9.21
CA ASN A 147 2.01 12.73 7.83
C ASN A 147 0.57 12.77 7.35
N THR A 148 -0.40 12.48 8.21
CA THR A 148 -1.78 12.22 7.82
C THR A 148 -2.78 13.26 8.31
N GLY A 149 -2.42 14.05 9.32
CA GLY A 149 -3.32 14.91 10.08
C GLY A 149 -4.30 14.14 11.00
N ALA A 150 -4.12 12.82 11.14
CA ALA A 150 -4.99 11.98 11.94
C ALA A 150 -4.52 11.86 13.40
N GLU A 151 -5.38 11.31 14.25
CA GLU A 151 -5.08 11.12 15.68
C GLU A 151 -3.93 10.12 15.85
N PRO A 152 -2.88 10.43 16.64
CA PRO A 152 -1.66 9.62 16.73
C PRO A 152 -1.87 8.14 17.09
N SER A 153 -2.83 7.80 17.94
CA SER A 153 -3.09 6.41 18.34
C SER A 153 -3.55 5.51 17.19
N LEU A 154 -4.05 6.10 16.09
CA LEU A 154 -4.37 5.36 14.87
C LEU A 154 -3.12 4.81 14.14
N PHE A 155 -1.90 5.17 14.56
CA PHE A 155 -0.70 4.47 14.10
C PHE A 155 -0.72 2.99 14.48
N ALA A 156 -1.07 2.68 15.74
CA ALA A 156 -1.16 1.30 16.22
C ALA A 156 -2.20 0.47 15.45
N ARG A 157 -3.27 1.13 14.96
CA ARG A 157 -4.26 0.48 14.11
C ARG A 157 -3.68 -0.05 12.80
N GLN A 158 -2.72 0.64 12.19
CA GLN A 158 -2.12 0.16 10.94
C GLN A 158 -1.42 -1.18 11.14
N LEU A 159 -0.70 -1.33 12.26
CA LEU A 159 -0.02 -2.56 12.63
C LEU A 159 -1.02 -3.69 12.91
N ASP A 160 -2.11 -3.40 13.61
CA ASP A 160 -3.17 -4.36 13.89
C ASP A 160 -3.89 -4.83 12.62
N VAL A 161 -4.33 -3.89 11.76
CA VAL A 161 -4.97 -4.21 10.47
C VAL A 161 -4.03 -5.05 9.59
N PHE A 162 -2.76 -4.67 9.48
CA PHE A 162 -1.78 -5.44 8.72
C PHE A 162 -1.60 -6.84 9.29
N SER A 163 -1.47 -6.97 10.62
CA SER A 163 -1.34 -8.26 11.31
C SER A 163 -2.54 -9.18 11.05
N ARG A 164 -3.76 -8.63 11.08
CA ARG A 164 -4.98 -9.40 10.84
C ARG A 164 -5.09 -9.83 9.37
N LEU A 165 -4.75 -8.96 8.42
CA LEU A 165 -4.71 -9.32 6.99
C LEU A 165 -3.66 -10.42 6.73
N ALA A 166 -2.48 -10.34 7.37
CA ALA A 166 -1.43 -11.34 7.24
C ALA A 166 -1.91 -12.70 7.78
N SER A 167 -2.62 -12.69 8.91
CA SER A 167 -3.18 -13.89 9.54
C SER A 167 -4.26 -14.58 8.69
N GLU A 168 -4.90 -13.85 7.76
CA GLU A 168 -5.88 -14.39 6.81
C GLU A 168 -5.20 -15.00 5.56
N GLY A 169 -3.86 -14.91 5.43
CA GLY A 169 -3.10 -15.47 4.31
C GLY A 169 -3.03 -14.59 3.06
N VAL A 170 -3.45 -13.32 3.13
CA VAL A 170 -3.35 -12.37 2.01
C VAL A 170 -1.90 -12.13 1.62
N ASP A 171 -1.56 -12.09 0.32
CA ASP A 171 -0.20 -11.69 -0.12
C ASP A 171 0.04 -10.22 0.21
N LEU A 172 0.77 -9.96 1.28
CA LEU A 172 1.01 -8.60 1.73
C LEU A 172 2.41 -8.12 1.36
N TYR A 173 2.41 -6.86 0.94
CA TYR A 173 3.58 -6.02 0.81
C TYR A 173 3.35 -4.79 1.67
N ALA A 174 4.41 -4.09 2.01
CA ALA A 174 4.28 -2.81 2.69
C ALA A 174 5.20 -1.77 2.09
N TYR A 175 4.77 -0.52 2.15
CA TYR A 175 5.68 0.62 2.09
C TYR A 175 5.48 1.53 3.30
N ALA A 176 6.55 2.20 3.69
CA ALA A 176 6.55 3.09 4.85
C ALA A 176 7.11 4.47 4.48
N THR A 177 6.49 5.53 4.99
CA THR A 177 6.99 6.90 4.80
C THR A 177 7.85 7.32 5.98
N PHE A 178 9.11 7.66 5.71
CA PHE A 178 10.10 7.98 6.73
C PHE A 178 10.28 9.48 6.97
N THR A 179 9.21 10.24 6.87
CA THR A 179 9.19 11.67 7.16
C THR A 179 8.86 11.92 8.64
N HIS A 180 9.53 12.88 9.26
CA HIS A 180 9.33 13.28 10.64
C HIS A 180 9.65 14.77 10.83
N VAL A 181 9.04 15.42 11.82
CA VAL A 181 9.21 16.86 12.10
C VAL A 181 10.59 17.23 12.66
N THR A 182 11.29 16.24 13.24
CA THR A 182 12.62 16.38 13.86
C THR A 182 13.53 15.21 13.47
N SER A 183 14.84 15.44 13.47
CA SER A 183 15.87 14.39 13.30
C SER A 183 16.31 13.74 14.62
N GLY A 184 15.67 14.09 15.74
CA GLY A 184 16.05 13.59 17.06
C GLY A 184 15.62 12.14 17.28
N GLY A 185 16.55 11.30 17.73
CA GLY A 185 16.27 9.91 18.15
C GLY A 185 15.80 8.98 17.02
N LEU A 186 16.15 9.27 15.77
CA LEU A 186 15.77 8.44 14.62
C LEU A 186 16.24 6.98 14.74
N PRO A 187 17.49 6.68 15.19
CA PRO A 187 17.92 5.30 15.39
C PRO A 187 17.01 4.53 16.35
N GLU A 188 16.66 5.12 17.50
CA GLU A 188 15.80 4.49 18.50
C GLU A 188 14.35 4.35 18.02
N LYS A 189 13.82 5.37 17.33
CA LYS A 189 12.48 5.32 16.72
C LYS A 189 12.40 4.23 15.65
N MET A 190 13.41 4.12 14.79
CA MET A 190 13.44 3.11 13.75
C MET A 190 13.64 1.70 14.31
N HIS A 191 14.48 1.56 15.35
CA HIS A 191 14.59 0.33 16.11
C HIS A 191 13.23 -0.13 16.66
N SER A 192 12.48 0.80 17.29
CA SER A 192 11.13 0.52 17.79
C SER A 192 10.16 0.14 16.68
N PHE A 193 10.24 0.80 15.52
CA PHE A 193 9.41 0.45 14.37
C PHE A 193 9.70 -0.97 13.86
N CYS A 194 10.98 -1.33 13.69
CA CYS A 194 11.36 -2.69 13.33
C CYS A 194 10.91 -3.73 14.36
N ASP A 195 10.99 -3.43 15.66
CA ASP A 195 10.45 -4.32 16.71
C ASP A 195 8.94 -4.52 16.57
N ARG A 196 8.19 -3.46 16.30
CA ARG A 196 6.74 -3.53 16.09
C ARG A 196 6.39 -4.37 14.84
N LEU A 197 7.14 -4.21 13.75
CA LEU A 197 6.97 -5.04 12.55
C LEU A 197 7.30 -6.52 12.85
N GLN A 198 8.36 -6.79 13.59
CA GLN A 198 8.76 -8.16 13.92
C GLN A 198 7.83 -8.87 14.90
N ARG A 199 7.00 -8.13 15.65
CA ARG A 199 5.88 -8.73 16.42
C ARG A 199 4.79 -9.28 15.52
N ILE A 200 4.62 -8.74 14.31
CA ILE A 200 3.70 -9.29 13.30
C ILE A 200 4.34 -10.51 12.64
N HIS A 201 5.54 -10.33 12.08
CA HIS A 201 6.30 -11.44 11.50
C HIS A 201 7.82 -11.13 11.51
N PRO A 202 8.70 -12.09 11.86
CA PRO A 202 10.15 -11.85 11.95
C PRO A 202 10.79 -11.27 10.68
N ASN A 203 10.27 -11.64 9.51
CA ASN A 203 10.76 -11.16 8.22
C ASN A 203 10.02 -9.93 7.68
N LEU A 204 8.99 -9.42 8.36
CA LEU A 204 8.19 -8.30 7.85
C LEU A 204 9.05 -7.06 7.48
N PRO A 205 10.11 -6.68 8.21
CA PRO A 205 10.97 -5.58 7.78
C PRO A 205 11.56 -5.77 6.37
N LEU A 206 11.88 -7.00 5.95
CA LEU A 206 12.38 -7.29 4.60
C LEU A 206 11.30 -7.19 3.51
N ARG A 207 10.02 -7.06 3.90
CA ARG A 207 8.85 -6.89 3.03
C ARG A 207 8.35 -5.45 2.98
N VAL A 208 9.00 -4.54 3.71
CA VAL A 208 8.66 -3.11 3.77
C VAL A 208 9.63 -2.33 2.89
N VAL A 209 9.09 -1.56 1.95
CA VAL A 209 9.87 -0.66 1.09
C VAL A 209 9.76 0.78 1.61
N PRO A 210 10.86 1.46 1.95
CA PRO A 210 10.84 2.88 2.26
C PRO A 210 10.36 3.70 1.05
N LEU A 211 9.26 4.43 1.19
CA LEU A 211 8.73 5.28 0.12
C LEU A 211 9.38 6.66 0.21
N LYS A 212 10.16 7.02 -0.81
CA LYS A 212 10.73 8.36 -0.94
C LYS A 212 9.65 9.35 -1.34
N ILE A 213 9.35 10.30 -0.45
CA ILE A 213 8.49 11.43 -0.75
C ILE A 213 9.27 12.47 -1.56
N LEU A 214 8.65 12.97 -2.63
CA LEU A 214 9.19 13.99 -3.52
C LEU A 214 8.18 15.13 -3.69
N PRO A 215 8.63 16.39 -3.84
CA PRO A 215 7.74 17.47 -4.22
C PRO A 215 7.17 17.25 -5.63
N PHE A 216 5.84 17.15 -5.74
CA PHE A 216 5.10 17.10 -7.00
C PHE A 216 4.00 18.17 -6.99
N ALA A 217 3.46 18.55 -8.16
CA ALA A 217 2.59 19.74 -8.29
C ALA A 217 1.43 19.83 -7.27
N PRO A 218 0.64 18.77 -7.00
CA PRO A 218 -0.39 18.77 -5.95
C PRO A 218 0.17 18.95 -4.53
N VAL A 219 1.36 18.41 -4.27
CA VAL A 219 2.02 18.39 -2.96
C VAL A 219 2.58 19.77 -2.62
N GLN A 220 3.14 20.49 -3.61
CA GLN A 220 3.77 21.79 -3.38
C GLN A 220 2.83 22.81 -2.73
N SER A 221 1.54 22.80 -3.11
CA SER A 221 0.53 23.70 -2.53
C SER A 221 0.22 23.43 -1.05
N ARG A 222 0.54 22.24 -0.55
CA ARG A 222 0.26 21.78 0.82
C ARG A 222 1.50 21.84 1.71
N MET A 223 2.67 22.02 1.11
CA MET A 223 3.93 22.06 1.82
C MET A 223 4.16 23.41 2.49
N GLY A 224 4.88 23.36 3.60
CA GLY A 224 5.38 24.51 4.34
C GLY A 224 6.77 24.18 4.86
N ALA A 225 7.37 25.10 5.62
CA ALA A 225 8.75 24.95 6.09
C ALA A 225 9.01 23.66 6.89
N GLU A 226 8.01 23.15 7.61
CA GLU A 226 8.12 21.86 8.33
C GLU A 226 8.15 20.65 7.40
N HIS A 227 7.39 20.69 6.30
CA HIS A 227 7.38 19.63 5.29
C HIS A 227 8.70 19.58 4.52
N GLU A 228 9.26 20.75 4.19
CA GLU A 228 10.59 20.83 3.57
C GLU A 228 11.69 20.24 4.47
N ARG A 229 11.64 20.53 5.78
CA ARG A 229 12.53 19.88 6.75
C ARG A 229 12.31 18.38 6.83
N ALA A 230 11.05 17.92 6.83
CA ALA A 230 10.74 16.50 6.89
C ALA A 230 11.28 15.72 5.69
N LEU A 231 11.37 16.35 4.51
CA LEU A 231 12.03 15.74 3.34
C LEU A 231 13.53 15.53 3.54
N ALA A 232 14.21 16.44 4.26
CA ALA A 232 15.61 16.25 4.63
C ALA A 232 15.76 15.13 5.67
N VAL A 233 14.90 15.13 6.70
CA VAL A 233 14.88 14.11 7.77
C VAL A 233 14.65 12.70 7.22
N GLN A 234 13.92 12.56 6.10
CA GLN A 234 13.70 11.27 5.46
C GLN A 234 14.98 10.54 5.06
N VAL A 235 16.04 11.28 4.71
CA VAL A 235 17.34 10.66 4.38
C VAL A 235 17.96 10.04 5.62
N ASP A 236 18.02 10.79 6.72
CA ASP A 236 18.56 10.31 8.00
C ASP A 236 17.74 9.13 8.55
N ALA A 237 16.42 9.18 8.40
CA ALA A 237 15.54 8.09 8.83
C ALA A 237 15.70 6.84 7.96
N HIS A 238 15.92 7.01 6.66
CA HIS A 238 16.27 5.91 5.76
C HIS A 238 17.61 5.26 6.16
N ASP A 239 18.63 6.05 6.48
CA ASP A 239 19.92 5.52 6.91
C ASP A 239 19.80 4.75 8.23
N ALA A 240 18.99 5.24 9.17
CA ALA A 240 18.65 4.52 10.40
C ALA A 240 17.91 3.19 10.11
N TRP A 241 17.03 3.16 9.11
CA TRP A 241 16.36 1.93 8.68
C TRP A 241 17.34 0.91 8.11
N ILE A 242 18.23 1.34 7.20
CA ILE A 242 19.25 0.45 6.63
C ILE A 242 20.14 -0.13 7.73
N ALA A 243 20.56 0.68 8.71
CA ALA A 243 21.33 0.19 9.85
C ALA A 243 20.59 -0.90 10.64
N GLU A 244 19.29 -0.76 10.84
CA GLU A 244 18.46 -1.78 11.51
C GLU A 244 18.29 -3.04 10.65
N ILE A 245 18.12 -2.91 9.33
CA ILE A 245 18.06 -4.06 8.42
C ILE A 245 19.38 -4.83 8.43
N ASP A 246 20.51 -4.13 8.37
CA ASP A 246 21.85 -4.73 8.39
C ASP A 246 22.16 -5.43 9.71
N ARG A 247 21.69 -4.87 10.83
CA ARG A 247 21.85 -5.44 12.17
C ARG A 247 21.00 -6.69 12.37
N ARG A 248 19.79 -6.73 11.80
CA ARG A 248 18.79 -7.79 12.07
C ARG A 248 18.86 -8.96 11.08
N PHE A 249 19.33 -8.74 9.86
CA PHE A 249 19.26 -9.74 8.79
C PHE A 249 20.63 -10.03 8.16
N THR A 250 20.86 -11.30 7.86
CA THR A 250 22.07 -11.72 7.15
C THR A 250 22.09 -11.15 5.72
N THR A 251 23.28 -11.03 5.12
CA THR A 251 23.41 -10.63 3.70
C THR A 251 22.56 -11.48 2.78
N LYS A 252 22.54 -12.81 2.97
CA LYS A 252 21.70 -13.73 2.18
C LYS A 252 20.20 -13.39 2.26
N GLN A 253 19.71 -13.00 3.44
CA GLN A 253 18.31 -12.60 3.60
C GLN A 253 18.03 -11.24 2.96
N ARG A 254 18.97 -10.28 3.06
CA ARG A 254 18.84 -8.94 2.45
C ARG A 254 18.90 -8.97 0.92
N GLU A 255 19.63 -9.93 0.35
CA GLU A 255 19.75 -10.14 -1.10
C GLU A 255 18.60 -10.97 -1.69
N ALA A 256 17.73 -11.55 -0.85
CA ALA A 256 16.55 -12.25 -1.33
C ALA A 256 15.61 -11.27 -2.04
N LEU A 257 15.01 -11.69 -3.15
CA LEU A 257 13.98 -10.88 -3.80
C LEU A 257 12.85 -10.69 -2.81
N ILE A 258 12.22 -9.50 -2.80
CA ILE A 258 11.13 -9.21 -1.87
C ILE A 258 10.06 -10.30 -1.91
N ILE A 259 9.73 -10.81 -3.11
CA ILE A 259 8.78 -11.90 -3.38
C ILE A 259 9.13 -13.24 -2.74
N ASP A 260 10.39 -13.49 -2.38
CA ASP A 260 10.85 -14.69 -1.67
C ASP A 260 10.85 -14.54 -0.13
N VAL A 261 10.52 -13.35 0.37
CA VAL A 261 10.43 -13.08 1.81
C VAL A 261 9.09 -13.63 2.31
N GLU A 262 9.15 -14.77 2.99
CA GLU A 262 7.98 -15.41 3.57
C GLU A 262 7.43 -14.60 4.76
N ILE A 263 6.14 -14.29 4.70
CA ILE A 263 5.37 -13.64 5.77
C ILE A 263 3.94 -14.22 5.89
N ARG A 264 3.63 -15.28 5.12
CA ARG A 264 2.37 -16.03 5.13
C ARG A 264 2.55 -17.41 5.77
#